data_AF-A0A382X3K8-F1
#
_entry.id   AF-A0A382X3K8-F1
#
_cell.length_a   1.000
_cell.length_b   1.000
_cell.length_c   1.000
_cell.angle_alpha   90.00
_cell.angle_beta   90.00
_cell.angle_gamma   90.00
#
_symmetry.space_group_name_H-M   'P 1'
#
loop_
_entity.id
_entity.type
_entity.pdbx_description
1 polymer ?
#
loop_
_entity_poly.entity_id
_entity_poly.type
_entity_poly.pdbx_seq_one_letter_code
_entity_poly.pdbx_strand_id
1 'polypeptide(L)'
;MNFTKNLASKIALLPMIIISLTVFVGCIIYSFVYSLTESKLIPAFSYVGLMQYERLFKSRKWDVAVENIFIYGFVFTIGCLIIGFLLAVLIDQKIRGESLFRTIFLYPYAMSFVVTGLVWKWVLNPTFGLEHSMHLWGFEW
;
A
#
# COMPACT_ATOMS: atom_id res chain seq x y z
N MET A 1 -43.47 -6.35 6.93
CA MET A 1 -42.08 -5.84 6.81
C MET A 1 -41.90 -5.31 5.39
N ASN A 2 -42.04 -4.00 5.19
CA ASN A 2 -42.29 -3.39 3.88
C ASN A 2 -41.04 -3.41 2.97
N PHE A 3 -40.84 -4.51 2.23
CA PHE A 3 -39.78 -4.63 1.21
C PHE A 3 -39.98 -3.68 -0.01
N THR A 4 -41.18 -3.12 -0.15
CA THR A 4 -41.64 -2.31 -1.28
C THR A 4 -41.42 -0.80 -1.12
N LYS A 5 -41.04 -0.30 0.07
CA LYS A 5 -40.57 1.09 0.20
C LYS A 5 -39.10 1.14 -0.22
N ASN A 6 -38.77 2.01 -1.17
CA ASN A 6 -37.45 2.22 -1.80
C ASN A 6 -37.05 1.23 -2.92
N LEU A 7 -38.02 0.75 -3.72
CA LEU A 7 -37.75 -0.11 -4.88
C LEU A 7 -36.85 0.58 -5.93
N ALA A 8 -37.07 1.87 -6.19
CA ALA A 8 -36.24 2.66 -7.11
C ALA A 8 -34.77 2.76 -6.64
N SER A 9 -34.53 2.97 -5.34
CA SER A 9 -33.19 3.01 -4.77
C SER A 9 -32.47 1.66 -4.84
N LYS A 10 -33.20 0.54 -4.65
CA LYS A 10 -32.64 -0.80 -4.79
C LYS A 10 -32.22 -1.08 -6.24
N ILE A 11 -33.06 -0.72 -7.21
CA ILE A 11 -32.75 -0.91 -8.64
C ILE A 11 -31.56 -0.04 -9.07
N ALA A 12 -31.45 1.19 -8.57
CA ALA A 12 -30.30 2.07 -8.85
C ALA A 12 -28.98 1.53 -8.27
N LEU A 13 -29.02 0.76 -7.18
CA LEU A 13 -27.85 0.13 -6.56
C LEU A 13 -27.47 -1.21 -7.21
N LEU A 14 -28.39 -1.88 -7.91
CA LEU A 14 -28.12 -3.15 -8.59
C LEU A 14 -26.89 -3.12 -9.52
N PRO A 15 -26.71 -2.14 -10.44
CA PRO A 15 -25.55 -2.14 -11.32
C PRO A 15 -24.23 -2.02 -10.56
N MET A 16 -24.19 -1.20 -9.50
CA MET A 16 -23.00 -1.09 -8.64
C MET A 16 -22.71 -2.41 -7.94
N ILE A 17 -23.73 -3.08 -7.39
CA ILE A 17 -23.58 -4.36 -6.70
C ILE A 17 -23.14 -5.45 -7.67
N ILE A 18 -23.74 -5.53 -8.86
CA ILE A 18 -23.41 -6.55 -9.87
C ILE A 18 -21.97 -6.39 -10.35
N ILE A 19 -21.54 -5.16 -10.67
CA ILE A 19 -20.16 -4.89 -11.10
C ILE A 19 -19.19 -5.20 -9.96
N SER A 20 -19.48 -4.74 -8.73
CA SER A 20 -18.63 -5.01 -7.58
C SER A 20 -18.49 -6.51 -7.32
N LEU A 21 -19.61 -7.24 -7.30
CA LEU A 21 -19.60 -8.69 -7.05
C LEU A 21 -18.85 -9.43 -8.17
N THR A 22 -19.15 -9.11 -9.43
CA THR A 22 -18.54 -9.81 -10.58
C THR A 22 -17.05 -9.54 -10.67
N VAL A 23 -16.62 -8.29 -10.51
CA VAL A 23 -15.20 -7.93 -10.62
C VAL A 23 -14.44 -8.35 -9.37
N PHE A 24 -14.86 -7.94 -8.17
CA PHE A 24 -14.09 -8.28 -6.97
C PHE A 24 -14.18 -9.78 -6.65
N VAL A 25 -15.38 -10.33 -6.50
CA VAL A 25 -15.53 -11.74 -6.12
C VAL A 25 -15.12 -12.66 -7.27
N GLY A 26 -15.46 -12.32 -8.51
CA GLY A 26 -15.03 -13.08 -9.68
C GLY A 26 -13.52 -13.11 -9.84
N CYS A 27 -12.82 -11.97 -9.71
CA CYS A 27 -11.35 -11.95 -9.77
C CYS A 27 -10.72 -12.69 -8.59
N ILE A 28 -11.30 -12.66 -7.39
CA ILE A 28 -10.80 -13.43 -6.23
C ILE A 28 -10.92 -14.94 -6.50
N ILE A 29 -12.10 -15.41 -6.94
CA ILE A 29 -12.31 -16.82 -7.27
C ILE A 29 -11.38 -17.25 -8.41
N TYR A 30 -11.25 -16.42 -9.45
CA TYR A 30 -10.35 -16.69 -10.56
C TYR A 30 -8.89 -16.79 -10.10
N SER A 31 -8.42 -15.85 -9.28
CA SER A 31 -7.06 -15.86 -8.71
C SER A 31 -6.83 -17.09 -7.83
N PHE A 32 -7.84 -17.51 -7.07
CA PHE A 32 -7.77 -18.70 -6.24
C PHE A 32 -7.65 -19.99 -7.08
N VAL A 33 -8.49 -20.15 -8.10
CA VAL A 33 -8.41 -21.28 -9.03
C VAL A 33 -7.08 -21.28 -9.77
N TYR A 34 -6.61 -20.11 -10.20
CA TYR A 34 -5.33 -19.95 -10.88
C TYR A 34 -4.14 -20.29 -9.98
N SER A 35 -4.21 -20.00 -8.68
CA SER A 35 -3.18 -20.36 -7.70
C SER A 35 -2.98 -21.88 -7.53
N LEU A 36 -3.95 -22.70 -7.96
CA LEU A 36 -3.88 -24.18 -7.94
C LEU A 36 -3.29 -24.77 -9.25
N THR A 37 -2.91 -23.91 -10.19
CA THR A 37 -2.42 -24.29 -11.52
C THR A 37 -0.88 -24.16 -11.59
N GLU A 38 -0.21 -24.93 -12.46
CA GLU A 38 1.27 -24.89 -12.65
C GLU A 38 1.79 -23.65 -13.39
N SER A 39 1.03 -22.56 -13.41
CA SER A 39 1.41 -21.41 -14.21
C SER A 39 2.60 -20.70 -13.58
N LYS A 40 3.73 -20.69 -14.30
CA LYS A 40 4.97 -19.99 -13.92
C LYS A 40 5.03 -18.67 -14.68
N LEU A 41 5.93 -18.56 -15.65
CA LEU A 41 6.05 -17.38 -16.55
C LEU A 41 5.31 -17.56 -17.88
N ILE A 42 5.03 -18.80 -18.27
CA ILE A 42 4.28 -19.16 -19.48
C ILE A 42 2.99 -19.83 -19.01
N PRO A 43 1.81 -19.43 -19.54
CA PRO A 43 0.54 -20.00 -19.13
C PRO A 43 0.49 -21.49 -19.50
N ALA A 44 0.57 -22.34 -18.49
CA ALA A 44 0.34 -23.77 -18.59
C ALA A 44 -0.82 -24.12 -17.66
N PHE A 45 -1.96 -24.52 -18.23
CA PHE A 45 -3.15 -24.90 -17.48
C PHE A 45 -3.10 -26.35 -16.96
N SER A 46 -1.98 -26.73 -16.34
CA SER A 46 -1.86 -28.00 -15.64
C SER A 46 -2.34 -27.83 -14.21
N TYR A 47 -3.35 -28.57 -13.78
CA TYR A 47 -3.83 -28.52 -12.41
C TYR A 47 -2.88 -29.30 -11.49
N VAL A 48 -2.24 -28.62 -10.54
CA VAL A 48 -1.23 -29.20 -9.64
C VAL A 48 -1.68 -29.17 -8.18
N GLY A 49 -2.88 -28.67 -7.91
CA GLY A 49 -3.46 -28.62 -6.58
C GLY A 49 -2.59 -27.81 -5.63
N LEU A 50 -2.19 -28.41 -4.50
CA LEU A 50 -1.51 -27.73 -3.40
C LEU A 50 0.03 -27.74 -3.48
N MET A 51 0.62 -28.32 -4.53
CA MET A 51 2.08 -28.46 -4.64
C MET A 51 2.81 -27.10 -4.65
N GLN A 52 2.19 -26.05 -5.20
CA GLN A 52 2.77 -24.71 -5.20
C GLN A 52 2.89 -24.12 -3.79
N TYR A 53 1.90 -24.38 -2.93
CA TYR A 53 1.94 -23.94 -1.54
C TYR A 53 3.03 -24.69 -0.76
N GLU A 54 3.17 -26.00 -0.95
CA GLU A 54 4.25 -26.78 -0.31
C GLU A 54 5.64 -26.25 -0.72
N ARG A 55 5.82 -25.96 -2.00
CA ARG A 55 7.06 -25.36 -2.52
C ARG A 55 7.31 -23.96 -1.95
N LEU A 56 6.26 -23.16 -1.78
CA LEU A 56 6.35 -21.82 -1.21
C LEU A 56 6.79 -21.88 0.25
N PHE A 57 6.14 -22.70 1.09
CA PHE A 57 6.45 -22.83 2.50
C PHE A 57 7.81 -23.51 2.78
N LYS A 58 8.32 -24.31 1.85
CA LYS A 58 9.69 -24.87 1.93
C LYS A 58 10.79 -23.89 1.52
N SER A 59 10.44 -22.75 0.92
CA SER A 59 11.42 -21.79 0.41
C SER A 59 11.88 -20.86 1.53
N ARG A 60 13.19 -20.77 1.76
CA ARG A 60 13.75 -19.79 2.72
C ARG A 60 13.38 -18.34 2.39
N LYS A 61 13.10 -18.04 1.11
CA LYS A 61 12.65 -16.71 0.69
C LYS A 61 11.27 -16.35 1.25
N TRP A 62 10.40 -17.35 1.47
CA TRP A 62 9.09 -17.13 2.08
C TRP A 62 9.22 -16.66 3.52
N ASP A 63 10.02 -17.36 4.34
CA ASP A 63 10.26 -17.00 5.73
C ASP A 63 10.78 -15.56 5.86
N VAL A 64 11.81 -15.22 5.08
CA VAL A 64 12.41 -13.89 5.07
C VAL A 64 11.42 -12.82 4.59
N ALA A 65 10.62 -13.13 3.57
CA ALA A 65 9.62 -12.19 3.06
C ALA A 65 8.51 -11.92 4.08
N VAL A 66 8.02 -12.96 4.77
CA VAL A 66 6.99 -12.82 5.82
C VAL A 66 7.52 -12.02 6.99
N GLU A 67 8.74 -12.32 7.47
CA GLU A 67 9.40 -11.58 8.54
C GLU A 67 9.59 -10.11 8.16
N ASN A 68 10.12 -9.83 6.97
CA ASN A 68 10.33 -8.47 6.50
C ASN A 68 9.01 -7.69 6.36
N ILE A 69 7.96 -8.29 5.78
CA ILE A 69 6.65 -7.64 5.66
C ILE A 69 6.06 -7.37 7.04
N PHE A 70 6.19 -8.31 7.97
CA PHE A 70 5.66 -8.15 9.32
C PHE A 70 6.38 -7.03 10.07
N ILE A 71 7.71 -7.06 10.10
CA ILE A 71 8.53 -6.03 10.78
C ILE A 71 8.31 -4.67 10.11
N TYR A 72 8.43 -4.59 8.78
CA TYR A 72 8.22 -3.35 8.04
C TYR A 72 6.81 -2.80 8.28
N GLY A 73 5.78 -3.62 8.09
CA GLY A 73 4.39 -3.21 8.26
C GLY A 73 4.09 -2.75 9.69
N PHE A 74 4.54 -3.49 10.69
CA PHE A 74 4.32 -3.15 12.09
C PHE A 74 5.03 -1.85 12.49
N VAL A 75 6.32 -1.72 12.18
CA VAL A 75 7.12 -0.52 12.48
C VAL A 75 6.57 0.68 11.71
N PHE A 76 6.22 0.52 10.44
CA PHE A 76 5.63 1.57 9.62
C PHE A 76 4.28 2.03 10.17
N THR A 77 3.36 1.11 10.46
CA THR A 77 2.04 1.45 11.00
C THR A 77 2.15 2.16 12.35
N ILE A 78 2.95 1.65 13.28
CA ILE A 78 3.13 2.29 14.59
C ILE A 78 3.82 3.66 14.44
N GLY A 79 4.86 3.75 13.62
CA GLY A 79 5.55 5.00 13.34
C GLY A 79 4.60 6.06 12.77
N CYS A 80 3.80 5.70 11.77
CA CYS A 80 2.79 6.59 11.19
C CYS A 80 1.72 7.01 12.20
N LEU A 81 1.26 6.11 13.07
CA LEU A 81 0.28 6.45 14.10
C LEU A 81 0.85 7.41 15.14
N ILE A 82 2.06 7.15 15.65
CA ILE A 82 2.72 8.02 16.63
C ILE A 82 2.99 9.40 16.03
N ILE A 83 3.64 9.44 14.87
CA ILE A 83 3.97 10.69 14.18
C ILE A 83 2.69 11.44 13.80
N GLY A 84 1.72 10.76 13.19
CA GLY A 84 0.45 11.36 12.80
C GLY A 84 -0.33 11.92 13.98
N PHE A 85 -0.34 11.21 15.11
CA PHE A 85 -0.97 11.69 16.34
C PHE A 85 -0.25 12.90 16.94
N LEU A 86 1.08 12.87 17.01
CA LEU A 86 1.87 14.02 17.47
C LEU A 86 1.64 15.25 16.61
N LEU A 87 1.62 15.10 15.28
CA LEU A 87 1.29 16.19 14.36
C LEU A 87 -0.15 16.70 14.57
N ALA A 88 -1.12 15.80 14.77
CA ALA A 88 -2.50 16.18 15.02
C ALA A 88 -2.62 17.03 16.30
N VAL A 89 -1.95 16.62 17.38
CA VAL A 89 -1.90 17.39 18.63
C VAL A 89 -1.23 18.75 18.44
N LEU A 90 -0.12 18.81 17.69
CA LEU A 90 0.58 20.07 17.38
C LEU A 90 -0.32 21.05 16.62
N ILE A 91 -1.12 20.56 15.67
CA ILE A 91 -2.05 21.39 14.89
C ILE A 91 -3.24 21.85 15.74
N ASP A 92 -3.71 21.03 16.68
CA ASP A 92 -4.86 21.33 17.55
C ASP A 92 -4.60 22.46 18.58
N GLN A 93 -3.33 22.84 18.81
CA GLN A 93 -2.95 23.84 19.82
C GLN A 93 -3.36 25.30 19.52
N LYS A 94 -4.31 25.56 18.61
CA LYS A 94 -4.79 26.92 18.23
C LYS A 94 -3.65 27.91 17.98
N ILE A 95 -2.63 27.47 17.26
CA ILE A 95 -1.47 28.30 16.93
C ILE A 95 -1.92 29.38 15.93
N ARG A 96 -1.53 30.64 16.15
CA ARG A 96 -1.74 31.77 15.23
C ARG A 96 -1.01 31.50 13.89
N GLY A 97 -1.65 30.77 12.99
CA GLY A 97 -1.07 30.33 11.71
C GLY A 97 -1.56 28.99 11.15
N GLU A 98 -2.58 28.37 11.76
CA GLU A 98 -3.12 27.03 11.41
C GLU A 98 -3.24 26.76 9.90
N SER A 99 -3.78 27.72 9.13
CA SER A 99 -3.98 27.57 7.68
C SER A 99 -2.67 27.38 6.89
N LEU A 100 -1.60 28.07 7.29
CA LEU A 100 -0.29 27.96 6.64
C LEU A 100 0.36 26.60 6.97
N PHE A 101 0.36 26.21 8.24
CA PHE A 101 0.90 24.92 8.67
C PHE A 101 0.18 23.75 7.99
N ARG A 102 -1.15 23.77 7.98
CA ARG A 102 -1.96 22.74 7.32
C ARG A 102 -1.64 22.62 5.83
N THR A 103 -1.42 23.73 5.13
CA THR A 103 -1.07 23.74 3.71
C THR A 103 0.29 23.10 3.44
N ILE A 104 1.32 23.44 4.23
CA ILE A 104 2.66 22.86 4.08
C ILE A 104 2.65 21.36 4.36
N PHE A 105 1.90 20.90 5.38
CA PHE A 105 1.79 19.48 5.70
C PHE A 105 0.98 18.67 4.69
N LEU A 106 -0.04 19.27 4.06
CA LEU A 106 -0.86 18.59 3.05
C LEU A 106 -0.23 18.59 1.65
N TYR A 107 0.72 19.49 1.39
CA TYR A 107 1.36 19.59 0.08
C TYR A 107 2.03 18.28 -0.38
N PRO A 108 2.80 17.55 0.46
CA PRO A 108 3.35 16.25 0.10
C PRO A 108 2.29 15.19 -0.16
N TYR A 109 1.15 15.23 0.56
CA TYR A 109 0.06 14.27 0.36
C TYR A 109 -0.63 14.45 -1.01
N ALA A 110 -0.54 15.63 -1.61
CA ALA A 110 -1.07 15.90 -2.94
C ALA A 110 -0.11 15.46 -4.07
N MET A 111 1.15 15.13 -3.75
CA MET A 111 2.13 14.69 -4.74
C MET A 111 1.84 13.25 -5.21
N SER A 112 2.05 12.99 -6.50
CA SER A 112 1.95 11.63 -7.04
C SER A 112 2.99 10.69 -6.42
N PHE A 113 2.62 9.42 -6.26
CA PHE A 113 3.54 8.36 -5.82
C PHE A 113 4.82 8.30 -6.65
N VAL A 114 4.72 8.53 -7.97
CA VAL A 114 5.86 8.50 -8.89
C VAL A 114 6.85 9.63 -8.58
N VAL A 115 6.34 10.85 -8.36
CA VAL A 115 7.17 12.03 -8.05
C VAL A 115 7.86 11.84 -6.71
N THR A 116 7.13 11.39 -5.69
CA THR A 116 7.69 11.14 -4.37
C THR A 116 8.81 10.10 -4.43
N GLY A 117 8.64 9.03 -5.20
CA GLY A 117 9.68 8.02 -5.41
C GLY A 117 10.92 8.56 -6.14
N LEU A 118 10.74 9.42 -7.15
CA LEU A 118 11.84 10.11 -7.83
C LEU A 118 12.62 11.03 -6.91
N VAL A 119 11.93 11.80 -6.07
CA VAL A 119 12.55 12.69 -5.08
C VAL A 119 13.41 11.87 -4.12
N TRP A 120 12.88 10.80 -3.53
CA TRP A 120 13.66 9.93 -2.65
C TRP A 120 14.86 9.30 -3.38
N LYS A 121 14.70 8.90 -4.63
CA LYS A 121 15.81 8.37 -5.44
C LYS A 121 16.93 9.41 -5.66
N TRP A 122 16.59 10.68 -5.86
CA TRP A 122 17.59 11.75 -5.97
C TRP A 122 18.24 12.07 -4.63
N VAL A 123 17.44 12.14 -3.57
CA VAL A 123 17.89 12.38 -2.20
C VAL A 123 18.88 11.30 -1.75
N LEU A 124 18.62 10.04 -2.09
CA LEU A 124 19.48 8.88 -1.79
C LEU A 124 20.54 8.62 -2.87
N ASN A 125 20.72 9.52 -3.84
CA ASN A 125 21.73 9.32 -4.88
C ASN A 125 23.14 9.57 -4.31
N PRO A 126 24.09 8.65 -4.46
CA PRO A 126 25.43 8.80 -3.88
C PRO A 126 26.26 9.92 -4.53
N THR A 127 25.97 10.29 -5.78
CA THR A 127 26.77 11.27 -6.54
C THR A 127 26.40 12.72 -6.25
N PHE A 128 25.11 13.02 -6.04
CA PHE A 128 24.61 14.39 -5.84
C PHE A 128 23.58 14.51 -4.70
N GLY A 129 23.29 13.43 -3.99
CA GLY A 129 22.29 13.38 -2.95
C GLY A 129 22.83 13.81 -1.59
N LEU A 130 22.11 13.39 -0.54
CA LEU A 130 22.42 13.71 0.85
C LEU A 130 23.84 13.30 1.25
N GLU A 131 24.31 12.14 0.78
CA GLU A 131 25.63 11.59 1.08
C GLU A 131 26.77 12.53 0.63
N HIS A 132 26.75 12.98 -0.63
CA HIS A 132 27.73 13.93 -1.13
C HIS A 132 27.69 15.27 -0.37
N SER A 133 26.49 15.75 -0.03
CA SER A 133 26.33 16.98 0.75
C SER A 133 26.89 16.84 2.17
N MET A 134 26.75 15.66 2.79
CA MET A 134 27.31 15.35 4.11
C MET A 134 28.85 15.23 4.07
N HIS A 135 29.41 14.63 3.00
CA HIS A 135 30.86 14.61 2.78
C HIS A 135 31.44 16.02 2.58
N LEU A 136 30.73 16.91 1.86
CA LEU A 136 31.11 18.32 1.72
C LEU A 136 31.07 19.08 3.05
N TRP A 137 30.24 18.65 4.01
CA TRP A 137 30.20 19.19 5.37
C TRP A 137 31.22 18.54 6.33
N GLY A 138 32.11 17.69 5.81
CA GLY A 138 33.23 17.11 6.58
C GLY A 138 32.89 15.83 7.34
N PHE A 139 31.73 15.22 7.09
CA PHE A 139 31.40 13.89 7.63
C PHE A 139 31.94 12.81 6.69
N GLU A 140 33.05 12.17 7.07
CA GLU A 140 33.57 10.96 6.42
C GLU A 140 32.98 9.73 7.14
N TRP A 141 31.93 9.13 6.59
CA TRP A 141 31.42 7.81 6.99
C TRP A 141 31.34 6.91 5.77
#